data_AF-A0A7S2M3U0-F1
#
_entry.id   AF-A0A7S2M3U0-F1
#
_cell.length_a   1.000
_cell.length_b   1.000
_cell.length_c   1.000
_cell.angle_alpha   90.00
_cell.angle_beta   90.00
_cell.angle_gamma   90.00
#
_symmetry.space_group_name_H-M   'P 1'
#
loop_
_entity.id
_entity.type
_entity.pdbx_description
1 polymer ?
#
loop_
_entity_poly.entity_id
_entity_poly.type
_entity_poly.pdbx_seq_one_letter_code
_entity_poly.pdbx_strand_id
1 'polypeptide(L)'
;MPYTSCRRHFPPSIAIVVAYLISQQCSHLLFCSAEVINDINATNPSLYSATNDTACTCDGEKSPIPEAVQWVLVVVLVLFSAMFSGLTLGLMSLDPSGLEIVMANSDDPKLARAAKAIYPVRLRGNLLLCTLLLGNVTVNSGLSIVSANIFSGLIGLLVSTAVITIFGEIIPQAICCRYGLQIGEKTIPLVKVLVMLFYPICKPMSWVLDKALGHEIGTTYSSSEMTKLIEMHVQRGEFHSAAGAAMKGALRYHSVT
;
A
#
# COMPACT_ATOMS: atom_id res chain seq x y z
N MET A 1 -16.18 37.55 16.68
CA MET A 1 -16.56 37.25 15.27
C MET A 1 -16.13 38.45 14.44
N PRO A 2 -15.40 38.25 13.32
CA PRO A 2 -15.94 37.56 12.15
C PRO A 2 -15.13 36.32 11.73
N TYR A 3 -15.85 35.36 11.13
CA TYR A 3 -15.32 34.18 10.45
C TYR A 3 -14.73 34.60 9.10
N THR A 4 -13.43 34.44 8.91
CA THR A 4 -12.78 34.48 7.59
C THR A 4 -12.41 33.07 7.14
N SER A 5 -12.75 32.82 5.88
CA SER A 5 -12.70 31.53 5.19
C SER A 5 -11.30 30.90 5.19
N CYS A 6 -11.15 29.75 5.86
CA CYS A 6 -9.94 28.93 5.76
C CYS A 6 -10.04 28.04 4.50
N ARG A 7 -9.67 28.59 3.34
CA ARG A 7 -9.30 27.75 2.18
C ARG A 7 -8.17 26.85 2.65
N ARG A 8 -8.40 25.53 2.66
CA ARG A 8 -7.36 24.51 2.76
C ARG A 8 -6.37 24.73 1.61
N HIS A 9 -5.34 25.53 1.88
CA HIS A 9 -4.16 25.63 1.06
C HIS A 9 -3.38 24.33 1.30
N PHE A 10 -3.65 23.33 0.46
CA PHE A 10 -2.82 22.14 0.39
C PHE A 10 -1.40 22.60 0.03
N PRO A 11 -0.36 22.25 0.81
CA PRO A 11 0.99 22.65 0.47
C PRO A 11 1.40 22.02 -0.87
N PRO A 12 2.17 22.74 -1.72
CA PRO A 12 2.60 22.26 -3.04
C PRO A 12 3.48 21.00 -3.01
N SER A 13 3.85 20.52 -1.81
CA SER A 13 4.63 19.31 -1.60
C SER A 13 3.89 18.02 -1.94
N ILE A 14 2.57 17.92 -1.78
CA ILE A 14 1.86 16.66 -2.06
C ILE A 14 1.74 16.41 -3.57
N ALA A 15 1.48 17.43 -4.37
CA ALA A 15 1.42 17.28 -5.83
C ALA A 15 2.78 16.90 -6.43
N ILE A 16 3.87 17.45 -5.88
CA ILE A 16 5.25 17.11 -6.27
C ILE A 16 5.60 15.68 -5.83
N VAL A 17 5.23 15.27 -4.61
CA VAL A 17 5.45 13.90 -4.13
C VAL A 17 4.62 12.90 -4.94
N VAL A 18 3.38 13.24 -5.31
CA VAL A 18 2.54 12.41 -6.18
C VAL A 18 3.13 12.34 -7.59
N ALA A 19 3.59 13.45 -8.17
CA ALA A 19 4.29 13.44 -9.46
C ALA A 19 5.60 12.65 -9.42
N TYR A 20 6.34 12.71 -8.30
CA TYR A 20 7.59 11.98 -8.10
C TYR A 20 7.35 10.48 -7.91
N LEU A 21 6.32 10.08 -7.13
CA LEU A 21 5.90 8.69 -6.96
C LEU A 21 5.35 8.09 -8.26
N ILE A 22 4.59 8.87 -9.04
CA ILE A 22 4.15 8.49 -10.40
C ILE A 22 5.38 8.33 -11.32
N SER A 23 6.36 9.24 -11.23
CA SER A 23 7.60 9.15 -12.01
C SER A 23 8.47 7.94 -11.61
N GLN A 24 8.48 7.57 -10.32
CA GLN A 24 9.29 6.48 -9.78
C GLN A 24 8.67 5.10 -10.06
N GLN A 25 7.34 4.99 -10.00
CA GLN A 25 6.59 3.82 -10.46
C GLN A 25 6.67 3.66 -11.99
N CYS A 26 6.55 4.77 -12.74
CA CYS A 26 6.79 4.78 -14.19
C CYS A 26 8.22 4.37 -14.54
N SER A 27 9.24 4.79 -13.79
CA SER A 27 10.64 4.42 -14.07
C SER A 27 10.88 2.92 -13.86
N HIS A 28 10.29 2.31 -12.84
CA HIS A 28 10.41 0.86 -12.61
C HIS A 28 9.64 0.04 -13.66
N LEU A 29 8.47 0.54 -14.10
CA LEU A 29 7.67 -0.09 -15.17
C LEU A 29 8.32 0.08 -16.55
N LEU A 30 8.93 1.24 -16.82
CA LEU A 30 9.73 1.50 -18.02
C LEU A 30 11.03 0.71 -18.02
N PHE A 31 11.69 0.51 -16.88
CA PHE A 31 12.89 -0.31 -16.77
C PHE A 31 12.57 -1.78 -16.99
N CYS A 32 11.50 -2.32 -16.36
CA CYS A 32 11.01 -3.67 -16.64
C CYS A 32 10.55 -3.85 -18.10
N SER A 33 9.90 -2.84 -18.69
CA SER A 33 9.47 -2.89 -20.11
C SER A 33 10.65 -2.75 -21.07
N ALA A 34 11.68 -1.96 -20.73
CA ALA A 34 12.90 -1.80 -21.53
C ALA A 34 13.78 -3.05 -21.48
N GLU A 35 13.82 -3.77 -20.36
CA GLU A 35 14.50 -5.06 -20.25
C GLU A 35 13.77 -6.13 -21.08
N VAL A 36 12.43 -6.17 -21.02
CA VAL A 36 11.63 -7.05 -21.89
C VAL A 36 11.81 -6.72 -23.37
N ILE A 37 11.87 -5.43 -23.75
CA ILE A 37 12.13 -5.02 -25.13
C ILE A 37 13.58 -5.33 -25.54
N ASN A 38 14.57 -5.15 -24.65
CA ASN A 38 15.96 -5.48 -24.94
C ASN A 38 16.20 -6.99 -25.01
N ASP A 39 15.51 -7.82 -24.22
CA ASP A 39 15.57 -9.28 -24.33
C ASP A 39 14.97 -9.76 -25.66
N ILE A 40 13.87 -9.14 -26.09
CA ILE A 40 13.29 -9.38 -27.42
C ILE A 40 14.27 -8.98 -28.53
N ASN A 41 15.01 -7.88 -28.36
CA ASN A 41 15.89 -7.32 -29.39
C ASN A 41 17.30 -7.98 -29.43
N ALA A 42 17.79 -8.50 -28.30
CA ALA A 42 19.12 -9.13 -28.20
C ALA A 42 19.13 -10.59 -28.69
N THR A 43 17.97 -11.26 -28.70
CA THR A 43 17.92 -12.70 -28.96
C THR A 43 17.84 -13.07 -30.45
N ASN A 44 17.34 -12.22 -31.36
CA ASN A 44 17.20 -12.59 -32.80
C ASN A 44 17.21 -11.39 -33.78
N PRO A 45 18.38 -10.96 -34.33
CA PRO A 45 18.45 -9.88 -35.33
C PRO A 45 17.88 -10.23 -36.72
N SER A 46 17.50 -11.49 -36.96
CA SER A 46 16.91 -11.98 -38.22
C SER A 46 15.37 -12.02 -38.24
N LEU A 47 14.70 -11.64 -37.13
CA LEU A 47 13.24 -11.70 -37.01
C LEU A 47 12.52 -10.38 -37.41
N TYR A 48 13.20 -9.46 -38.11
CA TYR A 48 12.58 -8.21 -38.58
C TYR A 48 11.97 -8.32 -39.99
N SER A 49 12.36 -9.33 -40.78
CA SER A 49 11.83 -9.54 -42.15
C SER A 49 10.71 -10.58 -42.24
N ALA A 50 10.42 -11.31 -41.16
CA ALA A 50 9.31 -12.26 -41.08
C ALA A 50 7.99 -11.63 -40.59
N THR A 51 8.00 -10.33 -40.27
CA THR A 51 6.84 -9.59 -39.76
C THR A 51 5.77 -9.33 -40.81
N ASN A 52 6.00 -9.65 -42.09
CA ASN A 52 4.98 -9.47 -43.13
C ASN A 52 4.15 -10.71 -43.47
N ASP A 53 4.57 -11.94 -43.14
CA ASP A 53 3.80 -13.12 -43.60
C ASP A 53 3.77 -14.33 -42.64
N THR A 54 4.33 -14.26 -41.43
CA THR A 54 4.10 -15.33 -40.44
C THR A 54 4.41 -14.82 -39.04
N ALA A 55 3.52 -13.99 -38.50
CA ALA A 55 3.39 -13.91 -37.06
C ALA A 55 2.93 -15.30 -36.60
N CYS A 56 3.86 -16.13 -36.12
CA CYS A 56 3.53 -17.24 -35.25
C CYS A 56 2.74 -16.65 -34.11
N THR A 57 1.41 -16.73 -34.22
CA THR A 57 0.53 -16.72 -33.08
C THR A 57 1.01 -17.87 -32.22
N CYS A 58 1.72 -17.56 -31.14
CA CYS A 58 1.55 -18.37 -29.94
C CYS A 58 0.08 -18.18 -29.58
N ASP A 59 -0.77 -18.99 -30.21
CA ASP A 59 -2.13 -19.26 -29.80
C ASP A 59 -2.00 -19.82 -28.38
N GLY A 60 -1.85 -18.92 -27.40
CA GLY A 60 -2.33 -19.17 -26.07
C GLY A 60 -3.79 -19.46 -26.26
N GLU A 61 -4.12 -20.75 -26.17
CA GLU A 61 -5.43 -21.34 -26.22
C GLU A 61 -6.50 -20.28 -25.90
N LYS A 62 -7.15 -19.73 -26.94
CA LYS A 62 -8.34 -18.91 -26.76
C LYS A 62 -9.36 -19.83 -26.11
N SER A 63 -9.33 -19.87 -24.78
CA SER A 63 -10.45 -20.43 -24.01
C SER A 63 -11.70 -19.78 -24.59
N PRO A 64 -12.76 -20.54 -24.89
CA PRO A 64 -13.99 -20.02 -25.49
C PRO A 64 -14.80 -19.28 -24.41
N ILE A 65 -14.19 -18.29 -23.78
CA ILE A 65 -14.81 -17.43 -22.78
C ILE A 65 -15.37 -16.23 -23.54
N PRO A 66 -16.68 -15.93 -23.41
CA PRO A 66 -17.29 -14.79 -24.08
C PRO A 66 -16.50 -13.51 -23.79
N GLU A 67 -16.41 -12.60 -24.77
CA GLU A 67 -15.74 -11.30 -24.59
C GLU A 67 -16.29 -10.52 -23.38
N ALA A 68 -17.59 -10.69 -23.09
CA ALA A 68 -18.23 -10.15 -21.90
C ALA A 68 -17.62 -10.68 -20.58
N VAL A 69 -17.23 -11.95 -20.53
CA VAL A 69 -16.60 -12.55 -19.34
C VAL A 69 -15.20 -11.99 -19.13
N GLN A 70 -14.45 -11.68 -20.19
CA GLN A 70 -13.13 -11.07 -20.07
C GLN A 70 -13.23 -9.65 -19.48
N TRP A 71 -14.19 -8.83 -19.93
CA TRP A 71 -14.41 -7.50 -19.36
C TRP A 71 -14.88 -7.56 -17.90
N VAL A 72 -15.79 -8.49 -17.56
CA VAL A 72 -16.23 -8.69 -16.18
C VAL A 72 -15.04 -9.12 -15.31
N LEU A 73 -14.19 -10.02 -15.81
CA LEU A 73 -13.00 -10.48 -15.11
C LEU A 73 -12.04 -9.30 -14.85
N VAL A 74 -11.77 -8.46 -15.84
CA VAL A 74 -10.95 -7.25 -15.69
C VAL A 74 -11.50 -6.32 -14.61
N VAL A 75 -12.79 -6.01 -14.64
CA VAL A 75 -13.43 -5.14 -13.64
C VAL A 75 -13.28 -5.73 -12.23
N VAL A 76 -13.52 -7.02 -12.08
CA VAL A 76 -13.36 -7.71 -10.79
C VAL A 76 -11.92 -7.65 -10.31
N LEU A 77 -10.94 -7.93 -11.19
CA LEU A 77 -9.52 -7.87 -10.83
C LEU A 77 -9.06 -6.45 -10.45
N VAL A 78 -9.55 -5.42 -11.14
CA VAL A 78 -9.29 -4.01 -10.78
C VAL A 78 -9.82 -3.69 -9.37
N LEU A 79 -11.02 -4.17 -9.03
CA LEU A 79 -11.58 -3.98 -7.69
C LEU A 79 -10.79 -4.71 -6.61
N PHE A 80 -10.30 -5.93 -6.89
CA PHE A 80 -9.44 -6.65 -5.97
C PHE A 80 -8.09 -5.93 -5.79
N SER A 81 -7.46 -5.49 -6.88
CA SER A 81 -6.22 -4.71 -6.85
C SER A 81 -6.38 -3.45 -6.00
N ALA A 82 -7.44 -2.68 -6.26
CA ALA A 82 -7.82 -1.50 -5.49
C ALA A 82 -7.95 -1.76 -4.00
N MET A 83 -8.57 -2.87 -3.65
CA MET A 83 -8.76 -3.27 -2.27
C MET A 83 -7.45 -3.66 -1.60
N PHE A 84 -6.59 -4.49 -2.24
CA PHE A 84 -5.29 -4.86 -1.67
C PHE A 84 -4.38 -3.63 -1.49
N SER A 85 -4.30 -2.81 -2.53
CA SER A 85 -3.51 -1.59 -2.54
C SER A 85 -3.99 -0.58 -1.49
N GLY A 86 -5.31 -0.34 -1.43
CA GLY A 86 -5.92 0.56 -0.46
C GLY A 86 -5.81 0.08 0.97
N LEU A 87 -5.99 -1.22 1.21
CA LEU A 87 -5.90 -1.82 2.54
C LEU A 87 -4.48 -1.87 3.07
N THR A 88 -3.48 -2.04 2.18
CA THR A 88 -2.06 -1.95 2.55
C THR A 88 -1.78 -0.60 3.19
N LEU A 89 -2.10 0.49 2.50
CA LEU A 89 -1.89 1.84 3.04
C LEU A 89 -2.80 2.11 4.24
N GLY A 90 -4.08 1.75 4.13
CA GLY A 90 -5.09 1.97 5.16
C GLY A 90 -4.71 1.32 6.49
N LEU A 91 -4.53 -0.01 6.52
CA LEU A 91 -4.22 -0.73 7.77
C LEU A 91 -2.80 -0.46 8.27
N MET A 92 -1.81 -0.33 7.39
CA MET A 92 -0.43 -0.09 7.85
C MET A 92 -0.24 1.33 8.39
N SER A 93 -1.05 2.30 7.93
CA SER A 93 -1.09 3.65 8.49
C SER A 93 -1.75 3.73 9.86
N LEU A 94 -2.46 2.68 10.30
CA LEU A 94 -3.02 2.59 11.65
C LEU A 94 -1.91 2.13 12.61
N ASP A 95 -1.58 2.99 13.58
CA ASP A 95 -0.60 2.70 14.63
C ASP A 95 -1.21 1.81 15.73
N PRO A 96 -0.59 0.67 16.11
CA PRO A 96 -1.02 -0.16 17.22
C PRO A 96 -1.30 0.61 18.53
N SER A 97 -0.42 1.56 18.90
CA SER A 97 -0.57 2.35 20.12
C SER A 97 -1.73 3.35 20.01
N GLY A 98 -1.91 3.95 18.83
CA GLY A 98 -3.07 4.79 18.54
C GLY A 98 -4.38 4.01 18.65
N LEU A 99 -4.41 2.75 18.21
CA LEU A 99 -5.58 1.88 18.31
C LEU A 99 -5.92 1.56 19.77
N GLU A 100 -4.92 1.31 20.61
CA GLU A 100 -5.13 1.05 22.04
C GLU A 100 -5.74 2.25 22.75
N ILE A 101 -5.27 3.47 22.44
CA ILE A 101 -5.84 4.72 22.96
C ILE A 101 -7.30 4.87 22.52
N VAL A 102 -7.60 4.61 21.25
CA VAL A 102 -8.97 4.69 20.71
C VAL A 102 -9.88 3.65 21.37
N MET A 103 -9.37 2.45 21.68
CA MET A 103 -10.11 1.41 22.38
C MET A 103 -10.43 1.79 23.85
N ALA A 104 -9.51 2.48 24.52
CA ALA A 104 -9.66 2.84 25.93
C ALA A 104 -10.46 4.14 26.15
N ASN A 105 -10.32 5.13 25.26
CA ASN A 105 -10.79 6.49 25.48
C ASN A 105 -11.87 6.98 24.49
N SER A 106 -12.37 6.16 23.56
CA SER A 106 -13.43 6.61 22.64
C SER A 106 -14.80 6.63 23.29
N ASP A 107 -15.48 7.77 23.18
CA ASP A 107 -16.92 7.90 23.50
C ASP A 107 -17.83 7.17 22.50
N ASP A 108 -17.35 6.91 21.27
CA ASP A 108 -18.12 6.19 20.25
C ASP A 108 -17.86 4.67 20.32
N PRO A 109 -18.86 3.85 20.69
CA PRO A 109 -18.73 2.40 20.81
C PRO A 109 -18.50 1.70 19.45
N LYS A 110 -18.75 2.36 18.32
CA LYS A 110 -18.42 1.80 16.99
C LYS A 110 -16.92 1.90 16.72
N LEU A 111 -16.31 3.05 17.02
CA LEU A 111 -14.87 3.27 16.86
C LEU A 111 -14.04 2.30 17.72
N ALA A 112 -14.43 2.13 18.99
CA ALA A 112 -13.76 1.21 19.90
C ALA A 112 -13.81 -0.25 19.41
N ARG A 113 -14.95 -0.69 18.84
CA ARG A 113 -15.10 -2.02 18.26
C ARG A 113 -14.26 -2.19 17.00
N ALA A 114 -14.23 -1.20 16.13
CA ALA A 114 -13.40 -1.19 14.92
C ALA A 114 -11.91 -1.34 15.27
N ALA A 115 -11.42 -0.52 16.21
CA ALA A 115 -10.03 -0.59 16.68
C ALA A 115 -9.70 -1.97 17.27
N LYS A 116 -10.59 -2.53 18.11
CA LYS A 116 -10.41 -3.86 18.71
C LYS A 116 -10.35 -4.99 17.68
N ALA A 117 -11.10 -4.88 16.57
CA ALA A 117 -11.08 -5.86 15.49
C ALA A 117 -9.78 -5.81 14.67
N ILE A 118 -9.24 -4.62 14.44
CA ILE A 118 -8.04 -4.36 13.63
C ILE A 118 -6.75 -4.68 14.40
N TYR A 119 -6.71 -4.37 15.70
CA TYR A 119 -5.55 -4.52 16.58
C TYR A 119 -4.77 -5.85 16.43
N PRO A 120 -5.37 -7.05 16.54
CA PRO A 120 -4.62 -8.31 16.47
C PRO A 120 -4.04 -8.64 15.09
N VAL A 121 -4.54 -7.99 14.04
CA VAL A 121 -4.01 -8.15 12.68
C VAL A 121 -2.82 -7.22 12.50
N ARG A 122 -2.92 -5.97 12.98
CA ARG A 122 -1.84 -4.97 12.88
C ARG A 122 -0.64 -5.30 13.78
N LEU A 123 -0.86 -5.99 14.91
CA LEU A 123 0.21 -6.46 15.78
C LEU A 123 1.19 -7.40 15.07
N ARG A 124 0.73 -8.13 14.05
CA ARG A 124 1.56 -8.96 13.17
C ARG A 124 1.82 -8.23 11.84
N GLY A 125 2.31 -7.01 11.94
CA GLY A 125 2.32 -6.10 10.80
C GLY A 125 3.24 -6.55 9.65
N ASN A 126 4.41 -7.14 9.93
CA ASN A 126 5.26 -7.71 8.87
C ASN A 126 4.57 -8.84 8.10
N LEU A 127 3.81 -9.71 8.78
CA LEU A 127 3.00 -10.75 8.14
C LEU A 127 1.85 -10.16 7.31
N LEU A 128 1.17 -9.14 7.86
CA LEU A 128 0.11 -8.41 7.17
C LEU A 128 0.64 -7.73 5.90
N LEU A 129 1.74 -6.98 6.01
CA LEU A 129 2.42 -6.31 4.92
C LEU A 129 2.81 -7.30 3.83
N CYS A 130 3.48 -8.40 4.17
CA CYS A 130 3.85 -9.43 3.20
C CYS A 130 2.61 -10.01 2.49
N THR A 131 1.53 -10.28 3.23
CA THR A 131 0.29 -10.83 2.67
C THR A 131 -0.37 -9.86 1.69
N LEU A 132 -0.54 -8.60 2.09
CA LEU A 132 -1.24 -7.61 1.27
C LEU A 132 -0.40 -7.20 0.05
N LEU A 133 0.92 -7.11 0.19
CA LEU A 133 1.82 -6.86 -0.95
C LEU A 133 1.82 -8.04 -1.92
N LEU A 134 1.91 -9.29 -1.43
CA LEU A 134 1.89 -10.46 -2.29
C LEU A 134 0.54 -10.59 -3.02
N GLY A 135 -0.57 -10.34 -2.33
CA GLY A 135 -1.89 -10.29 -2.94
C GLY A 135 -2.00 -9.20 -4.02
N ASN A 136 -1.50 -7.99 -3.72
CA ASN A 136 -1.49 -6.89 -4.68
C ASN A 136 -0.70 -7.24 -5.95
N VAL A 137 0.52 -7.75 -5.80
CA VAL A 137 1.36 -8.17 -6.93
C VAL A 137 0.68 -9.29 -7.72
N THR A 138 0.10 -10.28 -7.05
CA THR A 138 -0.59 -11.40 -7.72
C THR A 138 -1.77 -10.91 -8.56
N VAL A 139 -2.63 -10.05 -8.01
CA VAL A 139 -3.79 -9.52 -8.75
C VAL A 139 -3.35 -8.58 -9.86
N ASN A 140 -2.34 -7.74 -9.63
CA ASN A 140 -1.81 -6.83 -10.65
C ASN A 140 -1.19 -7.59 -11.82
N SER A 141 -0.38 -8.63 -11.56
CA SER A 141 0.16 -9.49 -12.61
C SER A 141 -0.95 -10.22 -13.37
N GLY A 142 -1.97 -10.74 -12.69
CA GLY A 142 -3.14 -11.35 -13.34
C GLY A 142 -3.91 -10.36 -14.23
N LEU A 143 -4.08 -9.13 -13.74
CA LEU A 143 -4.75 -8.06 -14.48
C LEU A 143 -3.98 -7.69 -15.74
N SER A 144 -2.65 -7.59 -15.68
CA SER A 144 -1.80 -7.34 -16.85
C SER A 144 -1.92 -8.46 -17.90
N ILE A 145 -1.94 -9.73 -17.47
CA ILE A 145 -2.09 -10.87 -18.37
C ILE A 145 -3.44 -10.84 -19.09
N VAL A 146 -4.54 -10.59 -18.37
CA VAL A 146 -5.88 -10.52 -18.98
C VAL A 146 -6.03 -9.28 -19.86
N SER A 147 -5.47 -8.14 -19.45
CA SER A 147 -5.56 -6.87 -20.19
C SER A 147 -4.74 -6.89 -21.49
N ALA A 148 -3.65 -7.64 -21.54
CA ALA A 148 -2.83 -7.80 -22.75
C ALA A 148 -3.62 -8.41 -23.92
N ASN A 149 -4.68 -9.17 -23.64
CA ASN A 149 -5.55 -9.74 -24.67
C ASN A 149 -6.57 -8.74 -25.24
N ILE A 150 -6.77 -7.60 -24.59
CA ILE A 150 -7.82 -6.61 -24.94
C ILE A 150 -7.22 -5.38 -25.60
N PHE A 151 -6.10 -4.86 -25.08
CA PHE A 151 -5.49 -3.63 -25.56
C PHE A 151 -4.32 -3.93 -26.48
N SER A 152 -4.45 -3.62 -27.77
CA SER A 152 -3.36 -3.77 -28.74
C SER A 152 -2.52 -2.50 -28.86
N GLY A 153 -1.19 -2.64 -28.81
CA GLY A 153 -0.24 -1.58 -29.13
C GLY A 153 0.08 -0.61 -27.98
N LEU A 154 1.06 0.26 -28.24
CA LEU A 154 1.70 1.11 -27.22
C LEU A 154 0.76 2.17 -26.63
N ILE A 155 -0.15 2.72 -27.44
CA ILE A 155 -1.11 3.74 -26.99
C ILE A 155 -2.18 3.11 -26.08
N GLY A 156 -2.66 1.91 -26.42
CA GLY A 156 -3.58 1.15 -25.58
C GLY A 156 -2.97 0.82 -24.23
N LEU A 157 -1.69 0.45 -24.21
CA LEU A 157 -0.92 0.22 -22.99
C LEU A 157 -0.87 1.48 -22.10
N LEU A 158 -0.49 2.64 -22.66
CA LEU A 158 -0.35 3.89 -21.90
C LEU A 158 -1.68 4.38 -21.33
N VAL A 159 -2.73 4.39 -22.16
CA VAL A 159 -4.06 4.86 -21.74
C VAL A 159 -4.68 3.91 -20.73
N SER A 160 -4.59 2.59 -20.96
CA SER A 160 -5.12 1.57 -20.04
C SER A 160 -4.40 1.62 -18.69
N THR A 161 -3.07 1.72 -18.70
CA THR A 161 -2.27 1.84 -17.47
C THR A 161 -2.64 3.11 -16.69
N ALA A 162 -2.76 4.27 -17.36
CA ALA A 162 -3.13 5.51 -16.68
C ALA A 162 -4.51 5.43 -16.01
N VAL A 163 -5.51 4.88 -16.71
CA VAL A 163 -6.87 4.72 -16.18
C VAL A 163 -6.89 3.72 -15.02
N ILE A 164 -6.24 2.56 -15.18
CA ILE A 164 -6.19 1.52 -14.14
C ILE A 164 -5.44 2.03 -12.90
N THR A 165 -4.29 2.69 -13.04
CA THR A 165 -3.54 3.19 -11.88
C THR A 165 -4.32 4.27 -11.13
N ILE A 166 -4.91 5.24 -11.83
CA ILE A 166 -5.59 6.36 -11.17
C ILE A 166 -6.87 5.88 -10.47
N PHE A 167 -7.73 5.16 -11.20
CA PHE A 167 -9.03 4.74 -10.67
C PHE A 167 -8.95 3.46 -9.84
N GLY A 168 -8.02 2.57 -10.16
CA GLY A 168 -7.81 1.28 -9.50
C GLY A 168 -6.85 1.36 -8.31
N GLU A 169 -5.90 2.28 -8.24
CA GLU A 169 -4.95 2.31 -7.11
C GLU A 169 -5.03 3.62 -6.34
N ILE A 170 -4.82 4.76 -7.00
CA ILE A 170 -4.62 6.04 -6.32
C ILE A 170 -5.88 6.51 -5.57
N ILE A 171 -7.04 6.50 -6.23
CA ILE A 171 -8.29 6.94 -5.60
C ILE A 171 -8.69 6.00 -4.45
N PRO A 172 -8.73 4.67 -4.62
CA PRO A 172 -9.01 3.73 -3.53
C PRO A 172 -8.04 3.86 -2.35
N GLN A 173 -6.73 4.01 -2.61
CA GLN A 173 -5.74 4.24 -1.56
C GLN A 173 -5.99 5.53 -0.78
N ALA A 174 -6.29 6.63 -1.46
CA ALA A 174 -6.58 7.90 -0.81
C ALA A 174 -7.80 7.81 0.12
N ILE A 175 -8.85 7.10 -0.31
CA ILE A 175 -10.05 6.86 0.51
C ILE A 175 -9.71 5.98 1.71
N CYS A 176 -9.00 4.87 1.50
CA CYS A 176 -8.63 3.94 2.57
C CYS A 176 -7.70 4.57 3.62
N CYS A 177 -6.83 5.49 3.21
CA CYS A 177 -5.99 6.25 4.13
C CYS A 177 -6.82 7.18 5.04
N ARG A 178 -7.86 7.82 4.50
CA ARG A 178 -8.70 8.76 5.26
C ARG A 178 -9.75 8.07 6.15
N TYR A 179 -10.28 6.93 5.70
CA TYR A 179 -11.34 6.18 6.39
C TYR A 179 -10.86 4.81 6.89
N GLY A 180 -9.56 4.67 7.19
CA GLY A 180 -8.91 3.40 7.47
C GLY A 180 -9.54 2.61 8.62
N LEU A 181 -10.00 3.26 9.68
CA LEU A 181 -10.63 2.58 10.81
C LEU A 181 -12.03 2.02 10.44
N GLN A 182 -12.82 2.78 9.67
CA GLN A 182 -14.18 2.40 9.25
C GLN A 182 -14.16 1.31 8.17
N ILE A 183 -13.29 1.46 7.17
CA ILE A 183 -13.11 0.50 6.08
C ILE A 183 -12.37 -0.74 6.60
N GLY A 184 -11.39 -0.54 7.49
CA GLY A 184 -10.62 -1.60 8.14
C GLY A 184 -11.53 -2.57 8.88
N GLU A 185 -12.44 -2.08 9.73
CA GLU A 185 -13.38 -2.95 10.48
C GLU A 185 -14.14 -3.91 9.55
N LYS A 186 -14.65 -3.40 8.43
CA LYS A 186 -15.44 -4.19 7.47
C LYS A 186 -14.59 -5.18 6.68
N THR A 187 -13.33 -4.84 6.42
CA THR A 187 -12.41 -5.65 5.62
C THR A 187 -11.59 -6.64 6.46
N ILE A 188 -11.51 -6.50 7.79
CA ILE A 188 -10.83 -7.45 8.70
C ILE A 188 -11.17 -8.93 8.45
N PRO A 189 -12.43 -9.37 8.32
CA PRO A 189 -12.71 -10.78 8.06
C PRO A 189 -12.07 -11.25 6.75
N LEU A 190 -12.09 -10.41 5.71
CA LEU A 190 -11.44 -10.70 4.44
C LEU A 190 -9.92 -10.76 4.60
N VAL A 191 -9.31 -9.81 5.32
CA VAL A 191 -7.85 -9.82 5.59
C VAL A 191 -7.43 -11.09 6.29
N LYS A 192 -8.21 -11.57 7.27
CA LYS A 192 -7.91 -12.82 7.97
C LYS A 192 -7.93 -14.01 7.03
N VAL A 193 -8.89 -14.07 6.09
CA VAL A 193 -8.93 -15.10 5.04
C VAL A 193 -7.71 -15.00 4.13
N LEU A 194 -7.32 -13.80 3.71
CA LEU A 194 -6.14 -13.58 2.87
C LEU A 194 -4.84 -13.99 3.57
N VAL A 195 -4.68 -13.61 4.84
CA VAL A 195 -3.53 -14.02 5.67
C VAL A 195 -3.51 -15.53 5.84
N MET A 196 -4.66 -16.18 6.02
CA MET A 196 -4.76 -17.64 6.11
C MET A 196 -4.38 -18.32 4.78
N LEU A 197 -4.84 -17.77 3.66
CA LEU A 197 -4.57 -18.29 2.32
C LEU A 197 -3.08 -18.20 1.94
N PHE A 198 -2.47 -17.04 2.16
CA PHE A 198 -1.06 -16.81 1.83
C PHE A 198 -0.09 -17.17 2.98
N TYR A 199 -0.60 -17.65 4.12
CA TYR A 199 0.19 -18.04 5.28
C TYR A 199 1.42 -18.92 4.97
N PRO A 200 1.34 -19.99 4.15
CA PRO A 200 2.50 -20.85 3.90
C PRO A 200 3.68 -20.12 3.24
N ILE A 201 3.39 -19.10 2.42
CA ILE A 201 4.40 -18.32 1.69
C ILE A 201 4.80 -17.07 2.48
N CYS A 202 3.85 -16.38 3.08
CA CYS A 202 4.09 -15.13 3.79
C CYS A 202 4.78 -15.31 5.12
N LYS A 203 4.63 -16.46 5.81
CA LYS A 203 5.30 -16.72 7.08
C LYS A 203 6.84 -16.73 6.98
N PRO A 204 7.48 -17.48 6.05
CA PRO A 204 8.94 -17.41 5.92
C PRO A 204 9.40 -16.02 5.46
N MET A 205 8.64 -15.35 4.58
CA MET A 205 8.94 -13.98 4.14
C MET A 205 8.89 -12.99 5.30
N SER A 206 7.86 -13.06 6.15
CA SER A 206 7.72 -12.17 7.30
C SER A 206 8.82 -12.41 8.33
N TRP A 207 9.23 -13.67 8.53
CA TRP A 207 10.34 -13.99 9.44
C TRP A 207 11.69 -13.43 8.94
N VAL A 208 11.92 -13.44 7.62
CA VAL A 208 13.10 -12.79 7.03
C VAL A 208 13.03 -11.28 7.26
N LEU A 209 11.86 -10.66 7.04
CA LEU A 209 11.64 -9.24 7.32
C LEU A 209 11.85 -8.90 8.80
N ASP A 210 11.33 -9.72 9.72
CA ASP A 210 11.49 -9.57 11.17
C ASP A 210 12.97 -9.60 11.57
N LYS A 211 13.79 -10.40 10.88
CA LYS A 211 15.24 -10.47 11.11
C LYS A 211 16.02 -9.30 10.49
N ALA A 212 15.60 -8.85 9.31
CA ALA A 212 16.32 -7.83 8.55
C ALA A 212 15.99 -6.39 9.04
N LEU A 213 14.71 -6.11 9.32
CA LEU A 213 14.21 -4.79 9.72
C LEU A 213 14.03 -4.67 11.24
N GLY A 214 14.06 -5.78 11.97
CA GLY A 214 13.67 -5.84 13.37
C GLY A 214 12.15 -6.01 13.53
N HIS A 215 11.71 -6.30 14.76
CA HIS A 215 10.27 -6.41 15.06
C HIS A 215 9.58 -5.07 14.80
N GLU A 216 8.55 -5.06 13.96
CA GLU A 216 7.75 -3.86 13.67
C GLU A 216 7.14 -3.32 14.98
N ILE A 217 7.63 -2.14 15.43
CA ILE A 217 7.09 -1.15 16.39
C ILE A 217 5.99 -1.66 17.35
N GLY A 218 6.27 -2.77 18.04
CA GLY A 218 5.34 -3.36 19.02
C GLY A 218 5.89 -3.39 20.43
N THR A 219 7.21 -3.29 20.64
CA THR A 219 7.78 -3.52 21.96
C THR A 219 9.05 -2.70 22.17
N THR A 220 8.92 -1.68 23.03
CA THR A 220 9.98 -0.91 23.71
C THR A 220 10.65 0.21 22.90
N TYR A 221 10.07 1.42 22.98
CA TYR A 221 10.84 2.64 22.77
C TYR A 221 11.96 2.71 23.80
N SER A 222 13.19 2.94 23.34
CA SER A 222 14.28 3.22 24.29
C SER A 222 14.04 4.57 24.98
N SER A 223 14.48 4.72 26.23
CA SER A 223 14.36 5.99 26.98
C SER A 223 14.96 7.18 26.21
N SER A 224 15.95 6.95 25.36
CA SER A 224 16.57 7.94 24.49
C SER A 224 15.65 8.38 23.32
N GLU A 225 14.88 7.47 22.75
CA GLU A 225 13.90 7.76 21.68
C GLU A 225 12.70 8.52 22.22
N MET A 226 12.20 8.11 23.39
CA MET A 226 11.11 8.80 24.07
C MET A 226 11.50 10.24 24.47
N THR A 227 12.75 10.44 24.90
CA THR A 227 13.33 11.76 25.18
C THR A 227 13.39 12.64 23.93
N LYS A 228 13.78 12.08 22.78
CA LYS A 228 13.80 12.79 21.48
C LYS A 228 12.40 13.16 21.00
N LEU A 229 11.42 12.27 21.15
CA LEU A 229 10.02 12.56 20.81
C LEU A 229 9.49 13.75 21.61
N ILE A 230 9.73 13.80 22.92
CA ILE A 230 9.36 14.92 23.78
C ILE A 230 10.03 16.23 23.32
N GLU A 231 11.31 16.16 22.97
CA GLU A 231 12.05 17.34 22.47
C GLU A 231 11.44 17.93 21.19
N MET A 232 11.04 17.08 20.24
CA MET A 232 10.39 17.53 19.01
C MET A 232 9.05 18.23 19.27
N HIS A 233 8.24 17.73 20.21
CA HIS A 233 6.95 18.36 20.55
C HIS A 233 7.14 19.70 21.30
N VAL A 234 8.17 19.82 22.13
CA VAL A 234 8.55 21.10 22.77
C VAL A 234 9.04 22.11 21.73
N GLN A 235 9.85 21.68 20.76
CA GLN A 235 10.31 22.55 19.66
C GLN A 235 9.17 22.99 18.73
N ARG A 236 8.15 22.15 18.53
CA ARG A 236 6.92 22.50 17.80
C ARG A 236 5.98 23.44 18.56
N GLY A 237 6.27 23.74 19.83
CA GLY A 237 5.44 24.60 20.67
C GLY A 237 4.16 23.93 21.19
N GLU A 238 4.02 22.61 21.03
CA GLU A 238 2.87 21.86 21.55
C GLU A 238 2.96 21.67 23.08
N PHE A 239 4.16 21.72 23.64
CA PHE A 239 4.41 21.72 25.08
C PHE A 239 5.23 22.91 25.55
N HIS A 240 4.95 23.37 26.77
CA HIS A 240 5.78 24.33 27.46
C HIS A 240 7.18 23.74 27.74
N SER A 241 8.24 24.53 27.55
CA SER A 241 9.63 24.11 27.74
C SER A 241 9.89 23.51 29.14
N ALA A 242 9.24 24.07 30.18
CA ALA A 242 9.32 23.56 31.54
C ALA A 242 8.70 22.15 31.71
N ALA A 243 7.56 21.90 31.06
CA ALA A 243 6.91 20.57 31.07
C ALA A 243 7.77 19.54 30.33
N GLY A 244 8.35 19.94 29.19
CA GLY A 244 9.32 19.14 28.45
C GLY A 244 10.54 18.73 29.29
N ALA A 245 11.13 19.69 30.00
CA ALA A 245 12.27 19.45 30.88
C ALA A 245 11.93 18.51 32.05
N ALA A 246 10.75 18.66 32.65
CA ALA A 246 10.28 17.77 33.72
C ALA A 246 10.08 16.32 33.23
N MET A 247 9.42 16.14 32.07
CA MET A 247 9.23 14.81 31.45
C MET A 247 10.57 14.14 31.11
N LYS A 248 11.53 14.89 30.55
CA LYS A 248 12.89 14.40 30.31
C LYS A 248 13.62 14.03 31.60
N GLY A 249 13.44 14.82 32.65
CA GLY A 249 14.00 14.54 33.98
C GLY A 249 13.51 13.21 34.55
N ALA A 250 12.20 12.95 34.46
CA ALA A 250 11.60 11.70 34.92
C ALA A 250 12.10 10.47 34.14
N LEU A 251 12.19 10.57 32.80
CA LEU A 251 12.74 9.48 31.96
C LEU A 251 14.21 9.19 32.26
N ARG A 252 15.01 10.23 32.52
CA ARG A 252 16.43 10.05 32.89
C ARG A 252 16.59 9.37 34.24
N TYR A 253 15.70 9.66 35.19
CA TYR A 253 15.72 9.00 36.51
C TYR A 253 15.46 7.49 36.39
N HIS A 254 14.49 7.08 35.57
CA HIS A 254 14.20 5.66 35.34
C HIS A 254 15.32 4.92 34.61
N SER A 255 16.13 5.60 33.79
CA SER A 255 17.28 4.97 33.11
C SER A 255 18.52 4.73 33.98
N VAL A 256 18.57 5.34 35.17
CA VAL A 256 19.71 5.26 36.10
C VAL A 256 19.40 4.36 37.31
N THR A 257 18.13 4.01 37.51
CA THR A 257 17.66 3.12 38.58
C THR A 257 17.48 1.71 38.04
#